data_AF-A0A832ULB0-F1
#
_entry.id   AF-A0A832ULB0-F1
#
_cell.length_a   1.000
_cell.length_b   1.000
_cell.length_c   1.000
_cell.angle_alpha   90.00
_cell.angle_beta   90.00
_cell.angle_gamma   90.00
#
_symmetry.space_group_name_H-M   'P 1'
#
loop_
_entity.id
_entity.type
_entity.pdbx_description
1 polymer ?
#
loop_
_entity_poly.entity_id
_entity_poly.type
_entity_poly.pdbx_seq_one_letter_code
_entity_poly.pdbx_strand_id
1 'polypeptide(L)'
;MKLKKLIYLLITIFLFSGCEVKMGPSSFWSKVFRTQTDSKYYMGKTEDLVQSLTEDVAEYEINKVTVFDLVDEENKTPILGEYISTRIVEAITKKYFFRDKQFRVAQKGEVKSVLDNLKLQPSFHYNKNELRHLGKALNSQAVITGRITDLGTNLDVHLTLTDVMSGEVIASTSEPLTRTKFAVEMLRHH
;
A
#
# COMPACT_ATOMS: atom_id res chain seq x y z
N MET A 1 18.08 -67.17 20.44
CA MET A 1 17.69 -65.90 21.10
C MET A 1 17.80 -64.64 20.24
N LYS A 2 18.57 -64.61 19.14
CA LYS A 2 18.77 -63.38 18.33
C LYS A 2 17.66 -63.08 17.31
N LEU A 3 17.03 -64.09 16.74
CA LEU A 3 16.00 -63.92 15.69
C LEU A 3 14.66 -63.38 16.24
N LYS A 4 14.25 -63.83 17.44
CA LYS A 4 13.03 -63.32 18.11
C LYS A 4 13.14 -61.82 18.43
N LYS A 5 14.31 -61.35 18.88
CA LYS A 5 14.56 -59.92 19.14
C LYS A 5 14.51 -59.08 17.86
N LEU A 6 14.98 -59.62 16.73
CA LEU A 6 14.92 -58.94 15.42
C LEU A 6 13.47 -58.78 14.93
N ILE A 7 12.62 -59.80 15.13
CA ILE A 7 11.20 -59.78 14.74
C ILE A 7 10.42 -58.76 15.60
N TYR A 8 10.69 -58.69 16.90
CA TYR A 8 10.06 -57.68 17.76
C TYR A 8 10.47 -56.24 17.38
N LEU A 9 11.69 -56.03 16.92
CA LEU A 9 12.17 -54.74 16.44
C LEU A 9 11.50 -54.32 15.11
N LEU A 10 11.28 -55.28 14.21
CA LEU A 10 10.58 -55.04 12.94
C LEU A 10 9.10 -54.71 13.16
N ILE A 11 8.44 -55.36 14.13
CA ILE A 11 7.04 -55.11 14.47
C ILE A 11 6.86 -53.73 15.12
N THR A 12 7.80 -53.27 15.96
CA THR A 12 7.72 -51.92 16.53
C THR A 12 7.93 -50.84 15.48
N ILE A 13 8.81 -51.03 14.49
CA ILE A 13 9.00 -50.06 13.40
C ILE A 13 7.73 -49.94 12.54
N PHE A 14 7.05 -51.05 12.25
CA PHE A 14 5.82 -51.04 11.45
C PHE A 14 4.64 -50.36 12.16
N LEU A 15 4.57 -50.45 13.50
CA LEU A 15 3.53 -49.78 14.30
C LEU A 15 3.72 -48.25 14.40
N PHE A 16 4.93 -47.73 14.20
CA PHE A 16 5.20 -46.28 14.18
C PHE A 16 5.04 -45.64 12.80
N SER A 17 4.98 -46.41 11.71
CA SER A 17 4.78 -45.88 10.35
C SER A 17 3.31 -45.60 9.98
N GLY A 18 2.36 -45.93 10.87
CA GLY A 18 0.92 -45.73 10.64
C GLY A 18 0.32 -44.42 11.14
N CYS A 19 1.11 -43.54 11.78
CA CYS A 19 0.67 -42.18 12.05
C CYS A 19 0.92 -41.33 10.81
N GLU A 20 -0.05 -41.27 9.91
CA GLU A 20 -0.21 -40.14 8.99
C GLU A 20 -0.49 -38.88 9.82
N VAL A 21 0.56 -38.34 10.45
CA VAL A 21 0.51 -36.99 10.97
C VAL A 21 0.46 -36.12 9.72
N LYS A 22 -0.72 -35.59 9.40
CA LYS A 22 -0.89 -34.46 8.49
C LYS A 22 0.00 -33.33 9.01
N MET A 23 1.27 -33.31 8.61
CA MET A 23 2.21 -32.24 8.91
C MET A 23 1.86 -31.06 8.02
N GLY A 24 0.72 -30.42 8.31
CA GLY A 24 0.62 -28.99 8.11
C GLY A 24 1.65 -28.35 9.06
N PRO A 25 2.34 -27.26 8.66
CA PRO A 25 3.30 -26.62 9.54
C PRO A 25 2.59 -26.27 10.85
N SER A 26 3.14 -26.74 11.97
CA SER A 26 2.60 -26.42 13.30
C SER A 26 2.41 -24.89 13.43
N SER A 27 1.46 -24.45 14.23
CA SER A 27 1.17 -23.03 14.49
C SER A 27 2.41 -22.20 14.90
N PHE A 28 3.46 -22.88 15.38
CA PHE A 28 4.76 -22.31 15.69
C PHE A 28 5.59 -21.99 14.43
N TRP A 29 5.81 -22.96 13.55
CA TRP A 29 6.54 -22.77 12.29
C TRP A 29 5.85 -21.77 11.36
N SER A 30 4.51 -21.75 11.34
CA SER A 30 3.75 -20.75 10.56
C SER A 30 3.80 -19.33 11.13
N LYS A 31 4.30 -19.10 12.35
CA LYS A 31 4.61 -17.76 12.88
C LYS A 31 6.03 -17.33 12.53
N VAL A 32 6.97 -18.27 12.55
CA VAL A 32 8.39 -18.04 12.24
C VAL A 32 8.59 -17.73 10.74
N PHE A 33 7.78 -18.34 9.86
CA PHE A 33 7.84 -18.11 8.40
C PHE A 33 6.79 -17.13 7.86
N ARG A 34 6.14 -16.31 8.71
CA ARG A 34 5.33 -15.21 8.21
C ARG A 34 6.25 -14.09 7.74
N THR A 35 6.13 -13.69 6.49
CA THR A 35 6.47 -12.32 6.11
C THR A 35 5.59 -11.39 6.95
N GLN A 36 6.17 -10.79 7.99
CA GLN A 36 5.44 -9.84 8.83
C GLN A 36 5.56 -8.46 8.19
N THR A 37 4.45 -7.98 7.65
CA THR A 37 4.30 -6.56 7.29
C THR A 37 3.88 -5.83 8.56
N ASP A 38 4.80 -5.05 9.13
CA ASP A 38 4.55 -4.22 10.31
C ASP A 38 4.50 -2.73 9.92
N SER A 39 4.32 -1.85 10.91
CA SER A 39 4.32 -0.42 10.66
C SER A 39 5.62 0.09 10.03
N LYS A 40 6.77 -0.52 10.35
CA LYS A 40 8.08 -0.10 9.85
C LYS A 40 8.26 -0.49 8.38
N TYR A 41 7.78 -1.67 8.00
CA TYR A 41 7.74 -2.14 6.63
C TYR A 41 7.00 -1.15 5.72
N TYR A 42 5.76 -0.81 6.09
CA TYR A 42 4.97 0.13 5.29
C TYR A 42 5.55 1.54 5.29
N MET A 43 6.11 1.99 6.42
CA MET A 43 6.79 3.29 6.49
C MET A 43 7.94 3.37 5.49
N GLY A 44 8.83 2.37 5.48
CA GLY A 44 9.96 2.33 4.55
C GLY A 44 9.49 2.30 3.09
N LYS A 45 8.50 1.45 2.76
CA LYS A 45 7.94 1.39 1.41
C LYS A 45 7.28 2.69 0.95
N THR A 46 6.62 3.39 1.86
CA THR A 46 6.04 4.70 1.54
C THR A 46 7.11 5.79 1.41
N GLU A 47 8.17 5.74 2.20
CA GLU A 47 9.33 6.63 2.05
C GLU A 47 10.01 6.43 0.70
N ASP A 48 10.22 5.18 0.28
CA ASP A 48 10.75 4.82 -1.05
C ASP A 48 9.83 5.36 -2.17
N LEU A 49 8.51 5.14 -2.07
CA LEU A 49 7.51 5.67 -3.01
C LEU A 49 7.61 7.19 -3.15
N VAL A 50 7.62 7.92 -2.04
CA VAL A 50 7.65 9.38 -2.05
C VAL A 50 8.98 9.89 -2.58
N GLN A 51 10.10 9.23 -2.26
CA GLN A 51 11.39 9.57 -2.82
C GLN A 51 11.38 9.48 -4.34
N SER A 52 10.99 8.32 -4.88
CA SER A 52 10.95 8.08 -6.32
C SER A 52 9.95 9.00 -7.04
N LEU A 53 8.81 9.30 -6.42
CA LEU A 53 7.82 10.21 -7.00
C LEU A 53 8.34 11.65 -7.12
N THR A 54 9.32 12.04 -6.30
CA THR A 54 9.68 13.44 -6.08
C THR A 54 11.09 13.80 -6.54
N GLU A 55 11.91 12.81 -6.90
CA GLU A 55 13.28 12.97 -7.38
C GLU A 55 13.38 13.97 -8.55
N ASP A 56 12.45 13.87 -9.52
CA ASP A 56 12.43 14.72 -10.72
C ASP A 56 11.47 15.92 -10.63
N VAL A 57 10.80 16.12 -9.49
CA VAL A 57 9.76 17.16 -9.33
C VAL A 57 10.36 18.55 -9.05
N ALA A 58 11.67 18.63 -8.82
CA ALA A 58 12.37 19.87 -8.45
C ALA A 58 12.17 21.03 -9.45
N GLU A 59 11.98 20.72 -10.73
CA GLU A 59 11.74 21.69 -11.81
C GLU A 59 10.35 22.35 -11.73
N TYR A 60 9.41 21.78 -10.98
CA TYR A 60 8.06 22.30 -10.82
C TYR A 60 7.94 23.18 -9.56
N GLU A 61 7.26 24.31 -9.69
CA GLU A 61 6.93 25.21 -8.57
C GLU A 61 5.65 24.77 -7.83
N ILE A 62 5.63 23.53 -7.34
CA ILE A 62 4.52 23.01 -6.53
C ILE A 62 4.69 23.54 -5.10
N ASN A 63 3.63 24.15 -4.53
CA ASN A 63 3.66 24.69 -3.17
C ASN A 63 2.69 23.97 -2.24
N LYS A 64 1.52 23.57 -2.76
CA LYS A 64 0.51 22.78 -2.06
C LYS A 64 0.08 21.59 -2.92
N VAL A 65 0.11 20.41 -2.33
CA VAL A 65 -0.31 19.16 -2.94
C VAL A 65 -1.48 18.57 -2.17
N THR A 66 -2.42 17.95 -2.86
CA THR A 66 -3.46 17.12 -2.24
C THR A 66 -3.10 15.66 -2.39
N VAL A 67 -3.12 14.91 -1.30
CA VAL A 67 -3.00 13.44 -1.33
C VAL A 67 -4.39 12.84 -1.17
N PHE A 68 -4.84 12.06 -2.15
CA PHE A 68 -6.07 11.30 -2.04
C PHE A 68 -5.82 9.95 -1.38
N ASP A 69 -6.87 9.39 -0.78
CA ASP A 69 -6.81 7.99 -0.38
C ASP A 69 -6.64 7.10 -1.60
N LEU A 70 -5.76 6.11 -1.48
CA LEU A 70 -5.53 5.19 -2.57
C LEU A 70 -6.75 4.32 -2.76
N VAL A 71 -7.09 4.08 -4.02
CA VAL A 71 -8.23 3.24 -4.38
C VAL A 71 -7.79 1.86 -4.83
N ASP A 72 -8.71 0.91 -4.89
CA ASP A 72 -8.48 -0.39 -5.50
C ASP A 72 -8.86 -0.40 -6.99
N GLU A 73 -8.98 -1.60 -7.56
CA GLU A 73 -9.41 -1.82 -8.94
C GLU A 73 -10.86 -1.38 -9.21
N GLU A 74 -11.70 -1.34 -8.16
CA GLU A 74 -13.11 -0.91 -8.22
C GLU A 74 -13.28 0.59 -7.93
N ASN A 75 -12.19 1.35 -7.81
CA ASN A 75 -12.15 2.74 -7.36
C ASN A 75 -12.78 2.97 -5.97
N LYS A 76 -12.74 1.96 -5.10
CA LYS A 76 -13.12 2.10 -3.70
C LYS A 76 -11.87 2.28 -2.86
N THR A 77 -11.99 3.01 -1.76
CA THR A 77 -10.88 3.17 -0.81
C THR A 77 -10.85 1.98 0.16
N PRO A 78 -9.87 1.07 0.08
CA PRO A 78 -9.65 0.06 1.13
C PRO A 78 -8.99 0.68 2.36
N ILE A 79 -9.04 -0.04 3.50
CA ILE A 79 -8.36 0.36 4.75
C ILE A 79 -6.86 0.54 4.51
N LEU A 80 -6.25 -0.35 3.72
CA LEU A 80 -4.85 -0.25 3.34
C LEU A 80 -4.57 1.04 2.55
N GLY A 81 -5.50 1.45 1.68
CA GLY A 81 -5.37 2.66 0.88
C GLY A 81 -5.40 3.94 1.72
N GLU A 82 -6.29 3.98 2.72
CA GLU A 82 -6.36 5.07 3.70
C GLU A 82 -5.11 5.12 4.60
N TYR A 83 -4.59 3.96 4.99
CA TYR A 83 -3.38 3.86 5.78
C TYR A 83 -2.14 4.33 5.01
N ILE A 84 -1.96 3.86 3.77
CA ILE A 84 -0.84 4.25 2.92
C ILE A 84 -0.89 5.73 2.57
N SER A 85 -2.06 6.30 2.26
CA SER A 85 -2.16 7.75 2.00
C SER A 85 -1.73 8.58 3.21
N THR A 86 -2.07 8.14 4.42
CA THR A 86 -1.64 8.79 5.68
C THR A 86 -0.12 8.75 5.83
N ARG A 87 0.52 7.62 5.49
CA ARG A 87 1.98 7.49 5.48
C ARG A 87 2.62 8.36 4.39
N ILE A 88 1.97 8.53 3.24
CA ILE A 88 2.46 9.40 2.17
C ILE A 88 2.46 10.86 2.65
N VAL A 89 1.38 11.31 3.30
CA VAL A 89 1.32 12.65 3.91
C VAL A 89 2.45 12.83 4.95
N GLU A 90 2.68 11.83 5.80
CA GLU A 90 3.77 11.83 6.78
C GLU A 90 5.14 11.95 6.09
N ALA A 91 5.40 11.11 5.07
CA ALA A 91 6.66 11.12 4.33
C ALA A 91 6.89 12.45 3.60
N ILE A 92 5.90 12.99 2.89
CA ILE A 92 6.01 14.29 2.19
C ILE A 92 6.32 15.44 3.16
N THR A 93 5.69 15.43 4.35
CA THR A 93 5.85 16.51 5.33
C THR A 93 7.12 16.36 6.18
N LYS A 94 7.80 15.22 6.16
CA LYS A 94 9.12 15.06 6.78
C LYS A 94 10.15 15.91 6.03
N LYS A 95 10.97 16.63 6.79
CA LYS A 95 12.06 17.53 6.32
C LYS A 95 13.09 16.86 5.38
N TYR A 96 13.13 15.52 5.32
CA TYR A 96 14.17 14.78 4.60
C TYR A 96 14.04 14.82 3.07
N PHE A 97 12.82 14.87 2.54
CA PHE A 97 12.60 14.73 1.08
C PHE A 97 12.75 16.04 0.31
N PHE A 98 12.46 17.17 0.94
CA PHE A 98 12.58 18.48 0.33
C PHE A 98 13.44 19.37 1.19
N ARG A 99 14.75 19.37 0.90
CA ARG A 99 15.75 20.11 1.67
C ARG A 99 15.42 21.62 1.80
N ASP A 100 14.62 22.18 0.87
CA ASP A 100 14.25 23.60 0.86
C ASP A 100 12.76 23.91 0.56
N LYS A 101 11.90 22.93 0.26
CA LYS A 101 10.48 23.15 -0.11
C LYS A 101 9.52 22.38 0.78
N GLN A 102 8.87 23.04 1.74
CA GLN A 102 7.78 22.43 2.49
C GLN A 102 6.54 22.35 1.60
N PHE A 103 6.31 21.22 0.91
CA PHE A 103 4.99 21.00 0.31
C PHE A 103 3.94 21.05 1.41
N ARG A 104 3.02 21.99 1.28
CA ARG A 104 1.83 22.03 2.14
C ARG A 104 0.91 20.92 1.65
N VAL A 105 0.35 20.14 2.57
CA VAL A 105 -0.58 19.06 2.21
C VAL A 105 -1.99 19.42 2.67
N ALA A 106 -2.99 19.21 1.82
CA ALA A 106 -4.40 19.38 2.20
C ALA A 106 -4.78 18.41 3.33
N GLN A 107 -5.64 18.84 4.25
CA GLN A 107 -6.12 18.00 5.35
C GLN A 107 -7.11 16.95 4.82
N LYS A 108 -7.04 15.70 5.28
CA LYS A 108 -7.92 14.61 4.76
C LYS A 108 -9.41 14.93 4.92
N GLY A 109 -9.80 15.54 6.03
CA GLY A 109 -11.19 15.98 6.24
C GLY A 109 -11.65 17.02 5.22
N GLU A 110 -10.78 17.97 4.85
CA GLU A 110 -11.03 18.97 3.80
C GLU A 110 -11.21 18.29 2.43
N VAL A 111 -10.33 17.34 2.09
CA VAL A 111 -10.41 16.55 0.85
C VAL A 111 -11.74 15.81 0.75
N LYS A 112 -12.13 15.12 1.82
CA LYS A 112 -13.42 14.41 1.89
C LYS A 112 -14.60 15.35 1.69
N SER A 113 -14.64 16.47 2.43
CA SER A 113 -15.73 17.45 2.29
C SER A 113 -15.80 18.05 0.88
N VAL A 114 -14.66 18.28 0.21
CA VAL A 114 -14.64 18.78 -1.17
C VAL A 114 -15.16 17.72 -2.15
N LEU A 115 -14.75 16.46 -2.02
CA LEU A 115 -15.28 15.36 -2.84
C LEU A 115 -16.81 15.26 -2.70
N ASP A 116 -17.31 15.27 -1.47
CA ASP A 116 -18.75 15.22 -1.18
C ASP A 116 -19.50 16.41 -1.81
N ASN A 117 -18.98 17.64 -1.64
CA ASN A 117 -19.57 18.85 -2.20
C ASN A 117 -19.60 18.86 -3.73
N LEU A 118 -18.56 18.32 -4.37
CA LEU A 118 -18.46 18.19 -5.82
C LEU A 118 -19.19 16.95 -6.35
N LYS A 119 -19.75 16.11 -5.47
CA LYS A 119 -20.37 14.82 -5.80
C LYS A 119 -19.43 13.89 -6.56
N LEU A 120 -18.15 13.94 -6.22
CA LEU A 120 -17.11 13.12 -6.81
C LEU A 120 -16.81 11.94 -5.89
N GLN A 121 -16.58 10.77 -6.49
CA GLN A 121 -16.05 9.62 -5.76
C GLN A 121 -14.51 9.68 -5.73
N PRO A 122 -13.88 9.04 -4.74
CA PRO A 122 -12.47 8.70 -4.84
C PRO A 122 -12.20 7.96 -6.15
N SER A 123 -11.17 8.37 -6.87
CA SER A 123 -10.81 7.76 -8.14
C SER A 123 -9.30 7.88 -8.35
N PHE A 124 -8.73 6.90 -9.02
CA PHE A 124 -7.34 7.00 -9.47
C PHE A 124 -7.20 7.99 -10.64
N HIS A 125 -8.25 8.12 -11.45
CA HIS A 125 -8.28 9.02 -12.60
C HIS A 125 -9.39 10.05 -12.46
N TYR A 126 -9.01 11.32 -12.51
CA TYR A 126 -9.94 12.44 -12.64
C TYR A 126 -9.76 13.07 -14.02
N ASN A 127 -10.85 13.51 -14.63
CA ASN A 127 -10.76 14.26 -15.87
C ASN A 127 -10.26 15.69 -15.61
N LYS A 128 -9.83 16.38 -16.67
CA LYS A 128 -9.26 17.74 -16.56
C LYS A 128 -10.19 18.75 -15.87
N ASN A 129 -11.50 18.64 -16.07
CA ASN A 129 -12.46 19.56 -15.44
C ASN A 129 -12.59 19.26 -13.95
N GLU A 130 -12.68 17.98 -13.57
CA GLU A 130 -12.69 17.54 -12.17
C GLU A 130 -11.41 17.98 -11.45
N LEU A 131 -10.24 17.77 -12.05
CA LEU A 131 -8.96 18.22 -11.51
C LEU A 131 -8.92 19.73 -11.27
N ARG A 132 -9.43 20.54 -12.20
CA ARG A 132 -9.52 22.00 -12.04
C ARG A 132 -10.46 22.40 -10.90
N HIS A 133 -11.60 21.73 -10.77
CA HIS A 133 -12.54 21.98 -9.67
C HIS A 133 -11.95 21.58 -8.31
N LEU A 134 -11.30 20.42 -8.23
CA LEU A 134 -10.60 19.93 -7.05
C LEU A 134 -9.45 20.86 -6.65
N GLY A 135 -8.58 21.20 -7.60
CA GLY A 135 -7.45 22.10 -7.40
C GLY A 135 -7.89 23.48 -6.90
N LYS A 136 -8.97 24.04 -7.47
CA LYS A 136 -9.54 25.31 -7.02
C LYS A 136 -10.12 25.22 -5.60
N ALA A 137 -10.88 24.17 -5.30
CA ALA A 137 -11.53 24.00 -4.00
C ALA A 137 -10.53 23.73 -2.88
N LEU A 138 -9.47 22.95 -3.16
CA LEU A 138 -8.43 22.58 -2.21
C LEU A 138 -7.22 23.53 -2.25
N ASN A 139 -7.25 24.56 -3.10
CA ASN A 139 -6.14 25.49 -3.34
C ASN A 139 -4.79 24.78 -3.59
N SER A 140 -4.81 23.68 -4.35
CA SER A 140 -3.63 22.82 -4.57
C SER A 140 -3.20 22.87 -6.04
N GLN A 141 -1.89 22.94 -6.28
CA GLN A 141 -1.31 23.00 -7.63
C GLN A 141 -1.16 21.61 -8.26
N ALA A 142 -1.00 20.59 -7.43
CA ALA A 142 -0.91 19.20 -7.87
C ALA A 142 -1.74 18.29 -6.98
N VAL A 143 -2.12 17.14 -7.53
CA VAL A 143 -2.78 16.06 -6.81
C VAL A 143 -1.95 14.80 -6.90
N ILE A 144 -1.90 14.05 -5.80
CA ILE A 144 -1.38 12.70 -5.74
C ILE A 144 -2.57 11.76 -5.63
N THR A 145 -2.79 10.97 -6.67
CA THR A 145 -3.72 9.84 -6.66
C THR A 145 -2.92 8.56 -6.65
N GLY A 146 -3.52 7.48 -6.16
CA GLY A 146 -2.88 6.19 -6.23
C GLY A 146 -3.87 5.03 -6.26
N ARG A 147 -3.37 3.90 -6.72
CA ARG A 147 -4.10 2.65 -6.82
C ARG A 147 -3.32 1.53 -6.14
N ILE A 148 -4.03 0.65 -5.44
CA ILE A 148 -3.50 -0.61 -4.94
C ILE A 148 -4.11 -1.74 -5.77
N THR A 149 -3.25 -2.52 -6.41
CA THR A 149 -3.64 -3.64 -7.27
C THR A 149 -3.14 -4.95 -6.66
N ASP A 150 -4.02 -5.95 -6.49
CA ASP A 150 -3.61 -7.29 -6.05
C ASP A 150 -3.20 -8.13 -7.26
N LEU A 151 -1.90 -8.29 -7.49
CA LEU A 151 -1.36 -9.11 -8.58
C LEU A 151 -1.36 -10.62 -8.26
N GLY A 152 -1.88 -11.01 -7.10
CA GLY A 152 -1.91 -12.40 -6.61
C GLY A 152 -0.61 -12.85 -5.96
N THR A 153 0.55 -12.41 -6.44
CA THR A 153 1.88 -12.67 -5.84
C THR A 153 2.31 -11.60 -4.86
N ASN A 154 1.99 -10.34 -5.17
CA ASN A 154 2.30 -9.14 -4.42
C ASN A 154 1.15 -8.15 -4.61
N LEU A 155 1.09 -7.13 -3.76
CA LEU A 155 0.29 -5.96 -4.06
C LEU A 155 1.19 -4.97 -4.79
N ASP A 156 0.66 -4.26 -5.78
CA ASP A 156 1.36 -3.15 -6.44
C ASP A 156 0.70 -1.85 -6.01
N VAL A 157 1.49 -0.92 -5.48
CA VAL A 157 1.03 0.42 -5.13
C VAL A 157 1.56 1.38 -6.17
N HIS A 158 0.66 1.92 -6.96
CA HIS A 158 0.97 2.86 -8.01
C HIS A 158 0.52 4.26 -7.61
N LEU A 159 1.40 5.25 -7.74
CA LEU A 159 1.15 6.66 -7.45
C LEU A 159 1.37 7.52 -8.68
N THR A 160 0.59 8.59 -8.77
CA THR A 160 0.69 9.58 -9.83
C THR A 160 0.57 10.98 -9.24
N LEU A 161 1.52 11.85 -9.58
CA LEU A 161 1.47 13.28 -9.32
C LEU A 161 1.00 13.98 -10.59
N THR A 162 -0.13 14.68 -10.52
CA THR A 162 -0.78 15.32 -11.67
C THR A 162 -0.94 16.81 -11.43
N ASP A 163 -0.59 17.63 -12.42
CA ASP A 163 -0.85 19.07 -12.42
C ASP A 163 -2.35 19.34 -12.55
N VAL A 164 -2.93 20.16 -11.66
CA VAL A 164 -4.39 20.38 -11.66
C VAL A 164 -4.87 21.26 -12.81
N MET A 165 -3.98 22.08 -13.39
CA MET A 165 -4.35 23.08 -14.39
C MET A 165 -4.28 22.51 -15.80
N SER A 166 -3.20 21.79 -16.12
CA SER A 166 -2.98 21.14 -17.42
C SER A 166 -3.65 19.76 -17.48
N GLY A 167 -3.71 19.05 -16.35
CA GLY A 167 -4.13 17.64 -16.27
C GLY A 167 -3.02 16.67 -16.66
N GLU A 168 -1.78 17.16 -16.81
CA GLU A 168 -0.63 16.34 -17.19
C GLU A 168 -0.08 15.62 -15.97
N VAL A 169 0.36 14.38 -16.19
CA VAL A 169 1.11 13.61 -15.19
C VAL A 169 2.53 14.17 -15.15
N ILE A 170 2.90 14.71 -13.99
CA ILE A 170 4.23 15.26 -13.71
C ILE A 170 5.20 14.11 -13.43
N ALA A 171 4.78 13.19 -12.56
CA ALA A 171 5.58 12.06 -12.13
C ALA A 171 4.68 10.87 -11.79
N SER A 172 5.21 9.66 -11.93
CA SER A 172 4.52 8.44 -11.55
C SER A 172 5.52 7.38 -11.11
N THR A 173 5.14 6.58 -10.12
CA THR A 173 5.98 5.52 -9.57
C THR A 173 5.12 4.35 -9.12
N SER A 174 5.73 3.17 -8.97
CA SER A 174 5.09 2.04 -8.28
C SER A 174 6.07 1.36 -7.34
N GLU A 175 5.53 0.83 -6.24
CA GLU A 175 6.28 -0.02 -5.31
C GLU A 175 5.51 -1.30 -5.01
N PRO A 176 6.16 -2.47 -5.12
CA PRO A 176 5.56 -3.72 -4.72
C PRO A 176 5.52 -3.83 -3.19
N LEU A 177 4.34 -4.17 -2.66
CA LEU A 177 4.14 -4.58 -1.28
C LEU A 177 4.00 -6.09 -1.17
N THR A 178 4.56 -6.66 -0.11
CA THR A 178 4.43 -8.08 0.20
C THR A 178 2.98 -8.41 0.48
N ARG A 179 2.44 -9.38 -0.26
CA ARG A 179 1.07 -9.87 -0.08
C ARG A 179 0.97 -10.78 1.14
N THR A 180 0.80 -10.18 2.31
CA THR A 180 0.54 -10.92 3.56
C THR A 180 -0.95 -11.12 3.76
N LYS A 181 -1.33 -12.08 4.60
CA LYS A 181 -2.73 -12.25 5.01
C LYS A 181 -3.34 -10.96 5.57
N PHE A 182 -2.53 -10.21 6.33
CA PHE A 182 -2.93 -8.93 6.90
C PHE A 182 -3.16 -7.87 5.82
N ALA A 183 -2.22 -7.73 4.87
CA ALA A 183 -2.36 -6.79 3.76
C ALA A 183 -3.65 -7.06 2.94
N VAL A 184 -3.94 -8.34 2.68
CA VAL A 184 -5.16 -8.77 1.98
C VAL A 184 -6.42 -8.50 2.80
N GLU A 185 -6.38 -8.68 4.13
CA GLU A 185 -7.51 -8.32 5.00
C GLU A 185 -7.76 -6.80 5.00
N MET A 186 -6.71 -5.98 4.95
CA MET A 186 -6.83 -4.53 4.84
C MET A 186 -7.28 -4.02 3.47
N LEU A 187 -7.28 -4.88 2.43
CA LEU A 187 -7.89 -4.54 1.14
C LEU A 187 -9.41 -4.61 1.16
N ARG A 188 -10.01 -5.15 2.23
CA ARG A 188 -11.47 -5.18 2.35
C ARG A 188 -12.02 -3.78 2.62
N HIS A 189 -13.20 -3.52 2.07
CA HIS A 189 -13.99 -2.33 2.39
C HIS A 189 -14.79 -2.56 3.67
N HIS A 190 -14.90 -1.54 4.50
CA HIS A 190 -15.85 -1.48 5.61
C HIS A 190 -17.03 -0.58 5.25
#